data_AF-A0A7S7G0I6-F1
#
_entry.id   AF-A0A7S7G0I6-F1
#
_cell.length_a   1.000
_cell.length_b   1.000
_cell.length_c   1.000
_cell.angle_alpha   90.00
_cell.angle_beta   90.00
_cell.angle_gamma   90.00
#
_symmetry.space_group_name_H-M   'P 1'
#
loop_
_entity.id
_entity.type
_entity.pdbx_description
1 polymer ?
#
loop_
_entity_poly.entity_id
_entity_poly.type
_entity_poly.pdbx_seq_one_letter_code
_entity_poly.pdbx_strand_id
1 'polypeptide(L)' 'MANSPMFSAIKIKGQKMYNLARKQKHIDIPPRKVTISNLKLISYNPHKQEAKFQVDVSKGTYIRSLRAPKRPKFRAI' A
#
# COMPACT_ATOMS: atom_id res chain seq x y z
N MET A 1 -2.94 4.57 7.76
CA MET A 1 -1.61 4.00 8.05
C MET A 1 -1.40 2.84 7.10
N ALA A 2 -0.40 2.91 6.23
CA ALA A 2 -0.07 1.80 5.33
C ALA A 2 1.13 1.07 5.94
N ASN A 3 0.97 -0.21 6.28
CA ASN A 3 2.10 -1.05 6.63
C ASN A 3 2.75 -1.46 5.30
N SER A 4 4.00 -1.08 5.09
CA SER A 4 4.75 -1.61 3.93
C SER A 4 4.91 -3.12 4.09
N PRO A 5 4.71 -3.91 3.03
CA PRO A 5 4.90 -5.35 3.11
C PRO A 5 6.39 -5.67 3.25
N MET A 6 6.70 -6.78 3.94
CA MET A 6 8.07 -7.24 4.20
C MET A 6 8.92 -7.39 2.92
N PHE A 7 8.30 -7.67 1.78
CA PHE A 7 8.94 -7.75 0.47
C PHE A 7 8.93 -6.41 -0.26
N SER A 8 9.63 -5.42 0.28
CA SER A 8 9.83 -4.13 -0.37
C SER A 8 11.31 -3.84 -0.61
N ALA A 9 11.61 -3.00 -1.61
CA ALA A 9 12.97 -2.51 -1.87
C ALA A 9 13.42 -1.42 -0.89
N ILE A 10 12.59 -1.10 0.12
CA ILE A 10 12.93 -0.13 1.16
C ILE A 10 14.18 -0.62 1.88
N LYS A 11 15.12 0.30 2.13
CA LYS A 11 16.29 0.00 2.94
C LYS A 11 15.97 0.27 4.42
N ILE A 12 16.31 -0.68 5.29
CA ILE A 12 16.27 -0.55 6.75
C ILE A 12 17.70 -0.76 7.23
N LYS A 13 18.26 0.23 7.95
CA LYS A 13 19.65 0.20 8.45
C LYS A 13 20.69 -0.21 7.38
N GLY A 14 20.56 0.35 6.17
CA GLY A 14 21.48 0.09 5.06
C GLY A 14 21.21 -1.19 4.24
N GLN A 15 20.38 -2.13 4.72
CA GLN A 15 20.05 -3.36 4.01
C GLN A 15 18.64 -3.31 3.39
N LYS A 16 18.49 -3.88 2.19
CA LYS A 16 17.18 -4.01 1.53
C LYS A 16 16.29 -4.94 2.36
N MET A 17 15.06 -4.51 2.62
CA MET A 17 14.13 -5.17 3.52
C MET A 17 13.78 -6.61 3.13
N TYR A 18 13.65 -6.90 1.82
CA TYR A 18 13.42 -8.28 1.37
C TYR A 18 14.60 -9.23 1.69
N ASN A 19 15.83 -8.73 1.79
CA ASN A 19 16.98 -9.55 2.21
C ASN A 19 16.88 -9.95 3.68
N LEU A 20 16.34 -9.06 4.51
CA LEU A 20 16.11 -9.31 5.93
C LEU A 20 14.91 -10.25 6.13
N ALA A 21 13.83 -10.09 5.35
CA ALA A 21 12.66 -10.95 5.40
C ALA A 21 12.96 -12.41 5.01
N ARG A 22 13.84 -12.63 4.01
CA ARG A 22 14.30 -13.98 3.63
C ARG A 22 15.14 -14.68 4.71
N LYS A 23 15.72 -13.94 5.64
CA LYS A 23 16.52 -14.48 6.75
C LYS A 23 15.66 -14.84 7.97
N GLN A 24 14.32 -14.86 7.85
CA GLN A 24 13.35 -15.12 8.93
C GLN A 24 13.53 -14.23 10.18
N LYS A 25 14.26 -13.12 10.08
CA LYS A 25 14.35 -12.15 11.17
C LYS A 25 13.07 -11.32 11.17
N HIS A 26 12.39 -11.27 12.30
CA HIS A 26 11.27 -10.36 12.52
C HIS A 26 11.78 -8.91 12.41
N ILE A 27 11.16 -8.10 11.56
CA ILE A 27 11.53 -6.70 11.36
C ILE A 27 10.31 -5.87 11.74
N ASP A 28 10.44 -5.04 12.78
CA ASP A 28 9.44 -4.03 13.05
C ASP A 28 9.49 -2.94 11.99
N ILE A 29 8.37 -2.83 11.26
CA ILE A 29 8.18 -1.86 10.19
C ILE A 29 7.38 -0.72 10.79
N PRO A 30 7.97 0.44 11.07
CA PRO A 30 7.19 1.55 11.60
C PRO A 30 6.12 1.94 10.57
N PRO A 31 4.86 2.12 11.00
CA PRO A 31 3.80 2.53 10.10
C PRO A 31 4.15 3.90 9.53
N ARG A 32 4.13 4.02 8.19
CA ARG A 32 4.38 5.31 7.52
C ARG A 32 3.07 6.00 7.23
N LYS A 33 3.01 7.30 7.51
CA LYS A 33 1.96 8.15 6.97
C LYS A 33 2.21 8.30 5.48
N VAL A 34 1.19 7.99 4.70
CA VAL A 34 1.14 8.18 3.25
C VAL A 34 -0.07 9.03 2.94
N THR A 35 0.04 9.88 1.93
CA THR A 35 -1.06 10.72 1.46
C THR A 35 -1.49 10.21 0.10
N ILE A 36 -2.80 9.98 -0.04
CA ILE A 36 -3.45 9.76 -1.33
C ILE A 36 -4.10 11.10 -1.68
N SER A 37 -3.57 11.81 -2.67
CA SER A 37 -4.12 13.11 -3.08
C SER A 37 -5.30 12.94 -4.03
N ASN A 38 -5.36 11.84 -4.76
CA ASN A 38 -6.42 11.56 -5.73
C ASN A 38 -6.64 10.05 -5.86
N LEU A 39 -7.89 9.64 -6.02
CA LEU A 39 -8.28 8.25 -6.25
C LEU A 39 -9.49 8.22 -7.19
N LYS A 40 -9.30 7.64 -8.38
CA LYS A 40 -10.32 7.55 -9.41
C LYS A 40 -10.50 6.10 -9.87
N LEU A 41 -11.74 5.62 -9.90
CA LEU A 41 -12.10 4.37 -10.57
C LEU A 41 -12.10 4.60 -12.07
N ILE A 42 -11.29 3.85 -12.82
CA ILE A 42 -11.24 3.90 -14.28
C ILE A 42 -12.25 2.91 -14.87
N SER A 43 -12.28 1.68 -14.34
CA SER A 43 -13.20 0.65 -14.81
C SER A 43 -13.41 -0.43 -13.75
N TYR A 44 -14.56 -1.09 -13.82
CA TYR A 44 -14.88 -2.24 -12.98
C TYR A 44 -15.53 -3.33 -13.85
N ASN A 45 -15.00 -4.55 -13.76
CA ASN A 45 -15.56 -5.74 -14.38
C ASN A 45 -16.12 -6.64 -13.27
N PRO A 46 -17.44 -6.70 -13.07
CA PRO A 46 -18.05 -7.50 -12.01
C PRO A 46 -17.88 -9.00 -12.22
N HIS A 47 -17.89 -9.48 -13.47
CA HIS A 47 -17.73 -10.89 -13.78
C HIS A 47 -16.33 -11.41 -13.45
N LYS A 48 -15.29 -10.58 -13.66
CA LYS A 48 -13.90 -10.92 -13.32
C LYS A 48 -13.50 -10.50 -11.91
N GLN A 49 -14.35 -9.76 -11.19
CA GLN A 49 -14.03 -9.11 -9.92
C GLN A 49 -12.78 -8.22 -10.00
N GLU A 50 -12.58 -7.57 -11.15
CA GLU A 50 -11.42 -6.72 -11.42
C GLU A 50 -11.82 -5.25 -11.44
N ALA A 51 -11.03 -4.42 -10.77
CA ALA A 51 -11.19 -2.96 -10.80
C ALA A 51 -9.87 -2.30 -11.15
N LYS A 52 -9.91 -1.30 -12.03
CA LYS A 52 -8.76 -0.48 -12.39
C LYS A 52 -8.91 0.89 -11.76
N PHE A 53 -7.88 1.31 -11.02
CA PHE A 53 -7.84 2.62 -10.38
C PHE A 53 -6.65 3.43 -10.88
N GLN A 54 -6.83 4.75 -10.95
CA GLN A 54 -5.75 5.72 -11.02
C GLN A 54 -5.63 6.38 -9.65
N VAL A 55 -4.41 6.43 -9.12
CA VAL A 55 -4.16 6.91 -7.75
C VAL A 55 -2.91 7.76 -7.74
N ASP A 56 -3.02 8.97 -7.20
CA ASP A 56 -1.88 9.87 -6.97
C ASP A 56 -1.49 9.78 -5.49
N VAL A 57 -0.21 9.48 -5.24
CA VAL A 57 0.28 9.14 -3.90
C VAL A 57 1.61 9.83 -3.57
N SER A 58 1.85 10.06 -2.28
CA SER A 58 3.15 10.53 -1.80
C SER A 58 4.27 9.53 -2.09
N LYS A 59 5.51 10.03 -2.21
CA LYS A 59 6.72 9.19 -2.45
C LYS A 59 6.83 8.06 -1.42
N GLY A 60 7.21 6.87 -1.91
CA GLY A 60 7.43 5.69 -1.06
C GLY A 60 6.14 4.98 -0.63
N THR A 61 4.99 5.37 -1.18
CA THR A 61 3.73 4.64 -0.98
C THR A 61 3.80 3.28 -1.68
N TYR A 62 3.46 2.25 -0.93
CA TYR A 62 3.42 0.89 -1.46
C TYR A 62 1.99 0.58 -1.91
N ILE A 63 1.69 0.77 -3.19
CA ILE A 63 0.34 0.57 -3.74
C ILE A 63 -0.21 -0.82 -3.40
N ARG A 64 0.65 -1.85 -3.40
CA ARG A 64 0.25 -3.24 -3.07
C ARG A 64 -0.19 -3.46 -1.63
N SER A 65 0.11 -2.55 -0.69
CA SER A 65 -0.39 -2.62 0.68
C SER A 65 -1.50 -1.61 0.98
N LEU A 66 -1.99 -0.91 -0.05
CA LEU A 66 -3.24 -0.19 0.08
C LEU A 66 -4.35 -1.20 0.34
N ARG A 67 -4.87 -1.18 1.56
CA ARG A 67 -6.05 -1.93 1.97
C ARG A 67 -7.24 -0.97 1.97
N ALA A 68 -8.42 -1.50 1.63
CA ALA A 68 -9.66 -0.76 1.81
C ALA A 68 -9.73 -0.19 3.23
N PRO A 69 -10.11 1.10 3.41
CA PRO A 69 -10.24 1.68 4.74
C PRO A 69 -11.23 0.85 5.56
N LYS A 70 -10.91 0.58 6.83
CA LYS A 70 -11.76 -0.21 7.74
C LYS A 70 -13.16 0.36 7.94
N ARG A 71 -13.38 1.63 7.59
CA ARG A 71 -14.69 2.28 7.53
C ARG A 71 -14.80 3.09 6.24
N PRO A 72 -15.75 2.78 5.35
CA PRO A 72 -16.03 3.65 4.22
C PRO A 72 -16.59 4.97 4.76
N LYS A 73 -15.85 6.08 4.60
CA LYS A 73 -16.45 7.42 4.63
C LYS A 73 -16.95 7.75 3.22
N PHE A 74 -17.85 6.94 2.67
CA PHE A 74 -18.62 7.36 1.51
C PHE A 74 -19.72 8.27 2.04
N ARG A 75 -19.47 9.58 1.99
CA ARG A 75 -20.50 10.58 2.16
C ARG A 75 -20.96 10.91 0.75
N ALA A 76 -21.98 10.18 0.29
CA ALA A 76 -22.72 10.58 -0.89
C ALA A 76 -23.41 11.92 -0.55
N ILE A 77 -23.29 12.87 -1.46
CA ILE A 77 -24.05 14.12 -1.44
C ILE A 77 -25.45 13.79 -1.94
#